data_AF-A0A6B3GMD3-F1
#
_entry.id   AF-A0A6B3GMD3-F1
#
_cell.length_a   1.000
_cell.length_b   1.000
_cell.length_c   1.000
_cell.angle_alpha   90.00
_cell.angle_beta   90.00
_cell.angle_gamma   90.00
#
_symmetry.space_group_name_H-M   'P 1'
#
loop_
_entity.id
_entity.type
_entity.pdbx_description
1 polymer ?
#
loop_
_entity_poly.entity_id
_entity_poly.type
_entity_poly.pdbx_seq_one_letter_code
_entity_poly.pdbx_strand_id
1 'polypeptide(L)' 'PPVPAPEPQRPPVPQREQRPPAPEPPRRPTSIEDDIPEEDDPDLDESALSGHDLIVRELGATVVDEY' A
#
# COMPACT_ATOMS: atom_id res chain seq x y z
N PRO A 1 11.20 23.14 58.24
CA PRO A 1 10.72 22.56 56.95
C PRO A 1 11.45 21.22 56.72
N PRO A 2 10.77 20.12 56.34
CA PRO A 2 11.47 18.87 56.04
C PRO A 2 12.22 19.00 54.70
N VAL A 3 13.46 18.50 54.67
CA VAL A 3 14.33 18.45 53.47
C VAL A 3 13.91 17.26 52.58
N PRO A 4 13.91 17.41 51.24
CA PRO A 4 13.59 16.31 50.34
C PRO A 4 14.68 15.23 50.39
N ALA A 5 14.27 13.97 50.45
CA ALA A 5 15.17 12.81 50.40
C ALA A 5 15.70 12.57 48.97
N PRO A 6 16.90 12.02 48.80
CA PRO A 6 17.47 11.76 47.48
C PRO A 6 16.72 10.64 46.74
N GLU A 7 16.37 10.87 45.47
CA GLU A 7 15.75 9.87 44.61
C GLU A 7 16.75 8.76 44.22
N PRO A 8 16.30 7.49 44.13
CA PRO A 8 17.14 6.40 43.67
C PRO A 8 17.45 6.55 42.17
N GLN A 9 18.73 6.57 41.83
CA GLN A 9 19.19 6.56 40.44
C GLN A 9 18.84 5.22 39.79
N ARG A 10 18.06 5.24 38.70
CA ARG A 10 17.78 4.05 37.90
C ARG A 10 19.00 3.66 37.07
N PRO A 11 19.30 2.36 36.93
CA PRO A 11 20.39 1.91 36.08
C PRO A 11 20.07 2.20 34.60
N PRO A 12 21.09 2.44 33.76
CA PRO A 12 20.91 2.60 32.32
C PRO A 12 20.34 1.32 31.71
N VAL A 13 19.29 1.45 30.90
CA VAL A 13 18.75 0.34 30.12
C VAL A 13 19.68 0.05 28.95
N PRO A 14 20.01 -1.23 28.65
CA PRO A 14 20.80 -1.56 27.48
C PRO A 14 20.02 -1.19 26.21
N GLN A 15 20.63 -0.38 25.35
CA GLN A 15 20.11 -0.13 24.00
C GLN A 15 20.24 -1.43 23.23
N ARG A 16 19.11 -1.97 22.74
CA ARG A 16 19.14 -3.12 21.84
C ARG A 16 19.78 -2.68 20.52
N GLU A 17 20.90 -3.29 20.15
CA GLU A 17 21.48 -3.08 18.83
C GLU A 17 20.45 -3.49 17.75
N GLN A 18 20.18 -2.58 16.81
CA GLN A 18 19.29 -2.86 15.69
C GLN A 18 20.01 -3.86 14.76
N ARG A 19 19.58 -5.12 14.81
CA ARG A 19 20.06 -6.15 13.89
C ARG A 19 19.56 -5.82 12.47
N PRO A 20 20.39 -5.98 11.42
CA PRO A 20 19.93 -5.83 10.05
C PRO A 20 18.74 -6.75 9.75
N PRO A 21 17.80 -6.33 8.89
CA PRO A 21 16.68 -7.17 8.49
C PRO A 21 17.20 -8.46 7.86
N ALA A 22 16.54 -9.58 8.18
CA ALA A 22 16.79 -10.85 7.51
C ALA A 22 16.35 -10.77 6.04
N PRO A 23 16.95 -11.56 5.13
CA PRO A 23 16.52 -11.62 3.73
C PRO A 23 15.06 -12.07 3.64
N GLU A 24 14.30 -11.41 2.77
CA GLU A 24 12.90 -11.77 2.50
C GLU A 24 12.83 -13.15 1.81
N PRO A 25 11.78 -13.95 2.11
CA PRO A 25 11.56 -15.21 1.42
C PRO A 25 11.34 -15.00 -0.08
N PRO A 26 11.64 -16.01 -0.93
CA PRO A 26 11.35 -15.92 -2.36
C PRO A 26 9.85 -15.69 -2.57
N ARG A 27 9.51 -14.68 -3.37
CA ARG A 27 8.11 -14.41 -3.72
C ARG A 27 7.54 -15.62 -4.45
N ARG A 28 6.34 -16.04 -4.04
CA ARG A 28 5.61 -17.09 -4.77
C ARG A 28 5.26 -16.55 -6.16
N PRO A 29 5.21 -17.40 -7.19
CA PRO A 29 4.65 -17.00 -8.47
C PRO A 29 3.22 -16.50 -8.25
N THR A 30 2.95 -15.29 -8.73
CA THR A 30 1.62 -14.71 -8.75
C THR A 30 0.70 -15.61 -9.58
N SER A 31 -0.50 -15.91 -9.09
CA SER A 31 -1.49 -16.69 -9.84
C SER A 31 -2.10 -15.82 -10.94
N ILE A 32 -2.65 -16.40 -12.00
CA ILE A 32 -3.32 -15.65 -13.09
C ILE A 32 -4.50 -14.81 -12.55
N GLU A 33 -5.18 -15.30 -11.52
CA GLU A 33 -6.27 -14.58 -10.85
C GLU A 33 -5.77 -13.35 -10.04
N ASP A 34 -4.50 -13.37 -9.62
CA ASP A 34 -3.84 -12.30 -8.87
C ASP A 34 -3.07 -11.33 -9.81
N ASP A 35 -3.09 -11.57 -11.12
CA ASP A 35 -2.40 -10.79 -12.16
C ASP A 35 -3.31 -9.66 -12.68
N ILE A 36 -3.75 -8.81 -11.75
CA ILE A 36 -4.55 -7.61 -12.02
C ILE A 36 -3.75 -6.40 -11.52
N PRO A 37 -3.69 -5.30 -12.28
CA PRO A 37 -2.92 -4.13 -11.89
C PRO A 37 -3.48 -3.50 -10.59
N GLU A 38 -2.59 -3.05 -9.71
CA GLU A 38 -2.89 -2.47 -8.40
C GLU A 38 -3.16 -0.96 -8.52
N GLU A 39 -4.04 -0.39 -7.69
CA GLU A 39 -4.45 1.03 -7.77
C GLU A 39 -3.29 2.05 -7.63
N ASP A 40 -2.13 1.65 -7.12
CA ASP A 40 -0.91 2.47 -6.97
C ASP A 40 0.10 2.24 -8.12
N ASP A 41 -0.25 1.44 -9.13
CA ASP A 41 0.62 1.21 -10.27
C ASP A 41 0.76 2.49 -11.12
N PRO A 42 1.99 2.91 -11.48
CA PRO A 42 2.24 4.20 -12.12
C PRO A 42 1.75 4.27 -13.58
N ASP A 43 1.46 3.12 -14.20
CA ASP A 43 0.83 2.98 -15.50
C ASP A 43 -0.68 2.67 -15.41
N LEU A 44 -1.22 2.56 -14.20
CA LEU A 44 -2.65 2.42 -13.98
C LEU A 44 -3.30 3.78 -14.16
N ASP A 45 -3.68 4.05 -15.39
CA ASP A 45 -4.38 5.26 -15.75
C ASP A 45 -5.81 5.18 -15.17
N GLU A 46 -6.14 6.06 -14.22
CA GLU A 46 -7.52 6.22 -13.70
C GLU A 46 -8.53 6.49 -14.82
N SER A 47 -8.04 6.85 -16.02
CA SER A 47 -8.82 6.99 -17.24
C SER A 47 -9.14 5.69 -17.97
N ALA A 48 -8.87 4.48 -17.43
CA ALA A 48 -9.39 3.23 -18.00
C ALA A 48 -10.94 3.18 -18.04
N LEU A 49 -11.60 4.09 -17.32
CA LEU A 49 -13.03 4.41 -17.46
C LEU A 49 -13.39 5.22 -18.72
N SER A 50 -12.44 5.51 -19.61
CA SER A 50 -12.70 6.13 -20.92
C SER A 50 -13.34 5.15 -21.91
N GLY A 51 -13.68 3.93 -21.48
CA GLY A 51 -14.40 2.94 -22.27
C GLY A 51 -15.70 3.44 -22.87
N HIS A 52 -16.64 4.01 -22.12
CA HIS A 52 -18.01 4.22 -22.66
C HIS A 52 -18.05 5.22 -23.83
N ASP A 53 -17.46 6.41 -23.65
CA ASP A 53 -17.44 7.45 -24.68
C ASP A 53 -16.48 7.14 -25.83
N LEU A 54 -15.37 6.44 -25.58
CA LEU A 54 -14.49 5.95 -26.66
C LEU A 54 -15.13 4.81 -27.43
N ILE A 55 -15.86 3.90 -26.78
CA ILE A 55 -16.60 2.80 -27.43
C ILE A 55 -17.68 3.38 -28.35
N VAL A 56 -18.42 4.40 -27.91
CA VAL A 56 -19.41 5.10 -28.74
C VAL A 56 -18.74 5.80 -29.94
N ARG A 57 -17.62 6.50 -29.72
CA ARG A 57 -16.97 7.31 -30.76
C ARG A 57 -16.15 6.49 -31.77
N GLU A 58 -15.38 5.50 -31.32
CA GLU A 58 -14.44 4.75 -32.16
C GLU A 58 -15.09 3.55 -32.86
N LEU A 59 -16.06 2.89 -32.21
CA LEU A 59 -16.76 1.73 -32.76
C LEU A 59 -18.16 2.06 -33.29
N GLY A 60 -18.63 3.31 -33.13
CA GLY A 60 -19.96 3.74 -33.55
C GLY A 60 -21.09 3.10 -32.72
N ALA A 61 -20.80 2.67 -31.49
CA ALA A 61 -21.79 2.07 -30.61
C ALA A 61 -22.85 3.10 -30.16
N THR A 62 -24.02 2.63 -29.74
CA THR A 62 -25.08 3.48 -29.17
C THR A 62 -25.43 3.00 -27.77
N VAL A 63 -25.65 3.93 -26.85
CA VAL A 63 -26.08 3.65 -25.49
C VAL A 63 -27.61 3.66 -25.46
N VAL A 64 -28.21 2.58 -24.95
CA VAL A 64 -29.65 2.50 -24.73
C VAL A 64 -29.87 2.37 -23.23
N ASP A 65 -30.53 3.37 -22.63
CA ASP A 65 -30.95 3.30 -21.24
C ASP A 65 -32.20 2.42 -21.13
N GLU A 66 -32.14 1.43 -20.24
CA GLU A 66 -33.29 0.60 -19.85
C GLU A 66 -33.95 1.23 -18.61
N TYR A 67 -35.26 1.53 -18.70
CA TYR A 67 -36.08 2.09 -17.63
C TYR A 67 -36.79 1.01 -16.82
#